data_AF-A0A1Y2LVY6-F1
#
_entry.id   AF-A0A1Y2LVY6-F1
#
_cell.length_a   1.000
_cell.length_b   1.000
_cell.length_c   1.000
_cell.angle_alpha   90.00
_cell.angle_beta   90.00
_cell.angle_gamma   90.00
#
_symmetry.space_group_name_H-M   'P 1'
#
loop_
_entity.id
_entity.type
_entity.pdbx_description
1 polymer ?
#
loop_
_entity_poly.entity_id
_entity_poly.type
_entity_poly.pdbx_seq_one_letter_code
_entity_poly.pdbx_strand_id
1 'polypeptide(L)'
;MKLFSALVLVTLATLTTAQYYDLPSPPFRLFIKSTNSSINGTALGACHQGAAIEGLCLTGETDQMPPSSYTTFYHNVSSFANHSAGAADADGSLSWNLRAGNLTVPSAMFLSIFSMSNVANPTFYPGTTKFDVIAFDEYGSAYISAGLDDTVSPPTYFSPSLKVKNWYICYTRWSYLYYTLSWKVGLTGEPQNPSCQKVDVVRVFN
;
A
#
# COMPACT_ATOMS: atom_id res chain seq x y z
N MET A 1 34.46 59.19 -0.82
CA MET A 1 33.14 58.54 -0.90
C MET A 1 33.31 57.06 -0.57
N LYS A 2 32.79 56.60 0.57
CA LYS A 2 32.83 55.17 0.96
C LYS A 2 31.51 54.53 0.50
N LEU A 3 31.59 53.57 -0.42
CA LEU A 3 30.46 52.72 -0.80
C LEU A 3 30.19 51.75 0.36
N PHE A 4 28.97 51.80 0.91
CA PHE A 4 28.45 50.72 1.74
C PHE A 4 27.77 49.69 0.83
N SER A 5 28.41 48.54 0.64
CA SER A 5 27.75 47.36 0.06
C SER A 5 26.82 46.76 1.11
N ALA A 6 25.52 46.91 0.91
CA ALA A 6 24.51 46.17 1.67
C ALA A 6 24.43 44.74 1.13
N LEU A 7 24.85 43.76 1.94
CA LEU A 7 24.70 42.35 1.66
C LEU A 7 23.25 41.94 1.96
N VAL A 8 22.44 41.71 0.92
CA VAL A 8 21.06 41.22 1.08
C VAL A 8 21.12 39.70 1.26
N LEU A 9 20.90 39.23 2.50
CA LEU A 9 20.73 37.82 2.81
C LEU A 9 19.29 37.41 2.45
N VAL A 10 19.11 36.71 1.33
CA VAL A 10 17.84 36.07 0.99
C VAL A 10 17.77 34.75 1.74
N THR A 11 16.99 34.71 2.82
CA THR A 11 16.65 33.45 3.50
C THR A 11 15.59 32.72 2.71
N LEU A 12 16.00 31.67 1.98
CA LEU A 12 15.06 30.71 1.39
C LEU A 12 14.38 29.93 2.54
N ALA A 13 13.16 30.31 2.89
CA ALA A 13 12.32 29.51 3.76
C ALA A 13 11.96 28.22 3.01
N THR A 14 12.57 27.10 3.40
CA THR A 14 12.17 25.78 2.92
C THR A 14 10.77 25.50 3.46
N LEU A 15 9.76 25.60 2.60
CA LEU A 15 8.43 25.10 2.89
C LEU A 15 8.51 23.57 2.97
N THR A 16 8.66 23.03 4.17
CA THR A 16 8.45 21.60 4.41
C THR A 16 6.97 21.33 4.21
N THR A 17 6.61 20.69 3.10
CA THR A 17 5.25 20.15 2.95
C THR A 17 5.10 19.05 4.00
N ALA A 18 4.32 19.30 5.04
CA ALA A 18 3.93 18.25 5.98
C ALA A 18 3.18 17.18 5.19
N GLN A 19 3.71 15.96 5.15
CA GLN A 19 2.98 14.82 4.58
C GLN A 19 1.89 14.45 5.57
N TYR A 20 0.64 14.30 5.11
CA TYR A 20 -0.48 14.00 6.00
C TYR A 20 -0.28 12.68 6.78
N TYR A 21 0.41 11.72 6.17
CA TYR A 21 0.79 10.43 6.76
C TYR A 21 2.28 10.44 7.13
N ASP A 22 2.59 11.05 8.27
CA ASP A 22 3.94 11.38 8.76
C ASP A 22 4.49 10.38 9.79
N LEU A 23 3.65 9.51 10.34
CA LEU A 23 4.02 8.58 11.41
C LEU A 23 4.14 7.14 10.89
N PRO A 24 5.34 6.66 10.54
CA PRO A 24 5.54 5.29 10.06
C PRO A 24 5.43 4.28 11.20
N SER A 25 4.83 3.12 10.90
CA SER A 25 4.89 1.95 11.77
C SER A 25 6.32 1.39 11.92
N PRO A 26 6.59 0.52 12.91
CA PRO A 26 7.70 -0.43 12.81
C PRO A 26 7.63 -1.24 11.51
N PRO A 27 8.77 -1.73 10.98
CA PRO A 27 8.79 -2.54 9.76
C PRO A 27 8.03 -3.84 9.96
N PHE A 28 7.32 -4.28 8.91
CA PHE A 28 6.59 -5.54 8.90
C PHE A 28 6.67 -6.21 7.53
N ARG A 29 6.27 -7.49 7.48
CA ARG A 29 6.02 -8.23 6.24
C ARG A 29 4.51 -8.42 6.05
N LEU A 30 4.11 -8.57 4.80
CA LEU A 30 2.74 -8.89 4.42
C LEU A 30 2.67 -10.37 4.05
N PHE A 31 1.79 -11.13 4.69
CA PHE A 31 1.57 -12.55 4.44
C PHE A 31 0.19 -12.82 3.85
N ILE A 32 0.13 -13.85 3.02
CA ILE A 32 -1.11 -14.36 2.44
C ILE A 32 -1.73 -15.39 3.36
N LYS A 33 -3.00 -15.19 3.69
CA LYS A 33 -3.86 -16.21 4.29
C LYS A 33 -4.87 -16.66 3.23
N SER A 34 -4.90 -17.96 2.96
CA SER A 34 -5.70 -18.54 1.88
C SER A 34 -6.10 -19.98 2.20
N THR A 35 -7.19 -20.45 1.59
CA THR A 35 -7.53 -21.87 1.57
C THR A 35 -6.66 -22.68 0.62
N ASN A 36 -5.96 -22.02 -0.32
CA ASN A 36 -4.97 -22.64 -1.18
C ASN A 36 -3.65 -22.83 -0.41
N SER A 37 -3.36 -24.08 -0.02
CA SER A 37 -2.17 -24.45 0.75
C SER A 37 -0.84 -24.15 0.06
N SER A 38 -0.83 -23.96 -1.26
CA SER A 38 0.40 -23.64 -2.00
C SER A 38 0.85 -22.18 -1.83
N ILE A 39 -0.05 -21.29 -1.44
CA ILE A 39 0.24 -19.85 -1.27
C ILE A 39 -0.02 -19.36 0.16
N ASN A 40 -0.75 -20.13 0.97
CA ASN A 40 -1.02 -19.80 2.36
C ASN A 40 0.28 -19.75 3.18
N GLY A 41 0.45 -18.69 3.97
CA GLY A 41 1.64 -18.44 4.78
C GLY A 41 2.84 -17.88 4.01
N THR A 42 2.68 -17.57 2.71
CA THR A 42 3.76 -16.96 1.92
C THR A 42 3.71 -15.44 2.01
N ALA A 43 4.89 -14.81 2.02
CA ALA A 43 5.04 -13.37 2.04
C ALA A 43 4.78 -12.75 0.65
N LEU A 44 4.41 -11.48 0.66
CA LEU A 44 4.44 -10.59 -0.49
C LEU A 44 5.77 -9.84 -0.55
N GLY A 45 6.22 -9.53 -1.76
CA GLY A 45 7.43 -8.76 -2.02
C GLY A 45 7.23 -7.74 -3.14
N ALA A 46 8.05 -6.68 -3.11
CA ALA A 46 8.01 -5.55 -4.05
C ALA A 46 8.68 -5.92 -5.38
N CYS A 47 8.01 -6.75 -6.19
CA CYS A 47 8.50 -7.21 -7.49
C CYS A 47 8.60 -6.07 -8.51
N HIS A 48 9.67 -6.09 -9.29
CA HIS A 48 9.90 -5.13 -10.36
C HIS A 48 8.84 -5.25 -11.47
N GLN A 49 8.07 -4.19 -11.66
CA GLN A 49 7.05 -4.06 -12.70
C GLN A 49 7.46 -3.08 -13.80
N GLY A 50 8.51 -2.29 -13.62
CA GLY A 50 8.99 -1.34 -14.62
C GLY A 50 10.05 -0.41 -14.03
N ALA A 51 10.49 0.60 -14.78
CA ALA A 51 11.57 1.50 -14.34
C ALA A 51 11.26 2.16 -12.98
N ALA A 52 11.86 1.62 -11.91
CA ALA A 52 11.62 2.00 -10.51
C ALA A 52 10.14 1.88 -10.07
N ILE A 53 9.40 0.92 -10.65
CA ILE A 53 7.99 0.67 -10.34
C ILE A 53 7.88 -0.75 -9.84
N GLU A 54 7.23 -0.92 -8.69
CA GLU A 54 7.07 -2.21 -8.04
C GLU A 54 5.59 -2.57 -7.85
N GLY A 55 5.29 -3.86 -7.85
CA GLY A 55 4.01 -4.42 -7.43
C GLY A 55 4.18 -5.35 -6.24
N LEU A 56 3.08 -5.79 -5.64
CA LEU A 56 3.11 -6.82 -4.60
C LEU A 56 2.98 -8.20 -5.24
N CYS A 57 4.05 -8.99 -5.26
CA CYS A 57 4.07 -10.35 -5.81
C CYS A 57 4.20 -11.41 -4.71
N LEU A 58 3.69 -12.61 -4.98
CA LEU A 58 4.01 -13.80 -4.18
C LEU A 58 5.50 -14.10 -4.26
N THR A 59 6.13 -14.34 -3.11
CA THR A 59 7.57 -14.66 -3.04
C THR A 59 7.86 -16.13 -2.75
N GLY A 60 6.92 -16.83 -2.11
CA GLY A 60 7.15 -18.16 -1.54
C GLY A 60 7.95 -18.15 -0.23
N GLU A 61 8.38 -16.99 0.25
CA GLU A 61 9.06 -16.87 1.53
C GLU A 61 8.07 -17.06 2.69
N THR A 62 8.48 -17.75 3.75
CA THR A 62 7.67 -17.97 4.95
C THR A 62 8.09 -17.07 6.10
N ASP A 63 7.33 -17.09 7.19
CA ASP A 63 7.63 -16.36 8.44
C ASP A 63 8.93 -16.81 9.12
N GLN A 64 9.40 -18.02 8.83
CA GLN A 64 10.69 -18.53 9.32
C GLN A 64 11.90 -17.95 8.58
N MET A 65 11.70 -17.32 7.43
CA MET A 65 12.77 -16.69 6.66
C MET A 65 13.00 -15.25 7.13
N PRO A 66 14.25 -14.79 7.22
CA PRO A 66 14.54 -13.43 7.66
C PRO A 66 13.96 -12.38 6.69
N PRO A 67 13.46 -11.23 7.19
CA PRO A 67 13.00 -10.15 6.33
C PRO A 67 14.15 -9.62 5.46
N SER A 68 13.83 -9.32 4.21
CA SER A 68 14.72 -8.56 3.32
C SER A 68 14.11 -7.19 2.99
N SER A 69 14.87 -6.30 2.35
CA SER A 69 14.29 -5.06 1.84
C SER A 69 13.16 -5.32 0.86
N TYR A 70 13.17 -6.45 0.15
CA TYR A 70 12.15 -6.82 -0.84
C TYR A 70 10.78 -7.11 -0.22
N THR A 71 10.73 -7.62 1.03
CA THR A 71 9.49 -7.98 1.72
C THR A 71 9.13 -7.07 2.90
N THR A 72 9.89 -6.00 3.13
CA THR A 72 9.70 -5.12 4.29
C THR A 72 8.91 -3.88 3.89
N PHE A 73 7.77 -3.69 4.55
CA PHE A 73 6.84 -2.59 4.32
C PHE A 73 6.62 -1.77 5.59
N TYR A 74 6.02 -0.61 5.40
CA TYR A 74 5.64 0.32 6.46
C TYR A 74 4.23 0.82 6.21
N HIS A 75 3.49 1.09 7.28
CA HIS A 75 2.17 1.70 7.21
C HIS A 75 2.26 3.05 7.91
N ASN A 76 2.10 4.11 7.12
CA ASN A 76 2.27 5.47 7.58
C ASN A 76 0.89 6.04 7.90
N VAL A 77 0.67 6.40 9.15
CA VAL A 77 -0.58 6.99 9.65
C VAL A 77 -0.37 8.47 9.94
N SER A 78 -1.44 9.20 10.22
CA SER A 78 -1.37 10.62 10.53
C SER A 78 -1.21 10.85 12.04
N SER A 79 -0.17 11.56 12.44
CA SER A 79 -0.01 12.02 13.83
C SER A 79 -1.13 13.00 14.23
N PHE A 80 -1.68 13.76 13.28
CA PHE A 80 -2.79 14.70 13.49
C PHE A 80 -4.11 14.03 13.86
N ALA A 81 -4.28 12.75 13.49
CA ALA A 81 -5.45 11.95 13.85
C ALA A 81 -5.32 11.26 15.21
N ASN A 82 -4.27 11.59 16.00
CA ASN A 82 -3.94 10.96 17.28
C ASN A 82 -3.71 9.44 17.18
N HIS A 83 -3.33 8.94 16.01
CA HIS A 83 -2.93 7.54 15.86
C HIS A 83 -1.52 7.33 16.42
N SER A 84 -1.28 6.13 16.95
CA SER A 84 0.06 5.65 17.26
C SER A 84 0.67 4.88 16.07
N ALA A 85 2.00 4.83 16.01
CA ALA A 85 2.71 4.04 15.01
C ALA A 85 2.29 2.56 15.10
N GLY A 86 1.82 1.99 13.99
CA GLY A 86 1.35 0.60 13.97
C GLY A 86 -0.03 0.37 14.60
N ALA A 87 -0.83 1.43 14.86
CA ALA A 87 -2.20 1.30 15.33
C ALA A 87 -3.05 0.37 14.43
N ALA A 88 -3.99 -0.34 15.05
CA ALA A 88 -5.07 -1.01 14.33
C ALA A 88 -6.15 0.00 13.96
N ASP A 89 -6.91 -0.29 12.90
CA ASP A 89 -8.02 0.50 12.38
C ASP A 89 -7.68 1.98 12.10
N ALA A 90 -6.40 2.26 11.88
CA ALA A 90 -5.92 3.56 11.44
C ALA A 90 -5.82 3.57 9.91
N ASP A 91 -6.45 4.55 9.28
CA ASP A 91 -6.29 4.80 7.86
C ASP A 91 -4.88 5.36 7.60
N GLY A 92 -4.17 4.78 6.62
CA GLY A 92 -2.81 5.17 6.32
C GLY A 92 -2.33 4.71 4.94
N SER A 93 -1.13 5.16 4.57
CA SER A 93 -0.49 4.75 3.33
C SER A 93 0.45 3.56 3.56
N LEU A 94 0.28 2.50 2.77
CA LEU A 94 1.28 1.43 2.69
C LEU A 94 2.46 1.92 1.87
N SER A 95 3.68 1.74 2.38
CA SER A 95 4.89 2.16 1.69
C SER A 95 5.98 1.08 1.71
N TRP A 96 6.85 1.19 0.72
CA TRP A 96 8.03 0.37 0.54
C TRP A 96 9.22 1.27 0.19
N ASN A 97 10.41 0.90 0.62
CA ASN A 97 11.61 1.70 0.36
C ASN A 97 12.38 1.15 -0.84
N LEU A 98 12.31 1.87 -1.97
CA LEU A 98 13.12 1.59 -3.15
C LEU A 98 14.58 1.86 -2.86
N ARG A 99 15.43 0.86 -3.12
CA ARG A 99 16.88 0.96 -2.97
C ARG A 99 17.55 0.91 -4.34
N ALA A 100 18.24 1.98 -4.70
CA ALA A 100 19.02 2.10 -5.94
C ALA A 100 20.45 2.55 -5.59
N GLY A 101 21.35 1.58 -5.39
CA GLY A 101 22.68 1.85 -4.84
C GLY A 101 22.58 2.46 -3.43
N ASN A 102 23.15 3.65 -3.25
CA ASN A 102 23.09 4.38 -1.97
C ASN A 102 21.81 5.21 -1.79
N LEU A 103 20.96 5.30 -2.81
CA LEU A 103 19.70 6.03 -2.73
C LEU A 103 18.60 5.15 -2.13
N THR A 104 17.91 5.68 -1.12
CA THR A 104 16.67 5.11 -0.59
C THR A 104 15.53 6.08 -0.85
N VAL A 105 14.51 5.64 -1.57
CA VAL A 105 13.33 6.46 -1.90
C VAL A 105 12.07 5.80 -1.32
N PRO A 106 11.36 6.45 -0.40
CA PRO A 106 10.07 5.93 0.05
C PRO A 106 9.09 5.97 -1.12
N SER A 107 8.39 4.87 -1.32
CA SER A 107 7.45 4.67 -2.42
C SER A 107 6.12 4.27 -1.81
N ALA A 108 5.10 5.11 -1.99
CA ALA A 108 3.77 4.83 -1.47
C ALA A 108 2.95 3.98 -2.47
N MET A 109 2.13 3.08 -1.93
CA MET A 109 1.24 2.24 -2.71
C MET A 109 0.03 3.05 -3.18
N PHE A 110 -0.34 2.91 -4.44
CA PHE A 110 -1.67 3.25 -4.95
C PHE A 110 -2.21 2.07 -5.77
N LEU A 111 -3.53 2.00 -5.95
CA LEU A 111 -4.21 1.02 -6.76
C LEU A 111 -4.26 1.52 -8.22
N SER A 112 -3.49 0.89 -9.09
CA SER A 112 -3.54 1.15 -10.52
C SER A 112 -4.76 0.47 -11.13
N ILE A 113 -5.77 1.28 -11.47
CA ILE A 113 -7.02 0.83 -12.10
C ILE A 113 -6.92 0.96 -13.62
N PHE A 114 -7.41 -0.05 -14.34
CA PHE A 114 -7.66 0.01 -15.78
C PHE A 114 -9.16 0.02 -16.03
N SER A 115 -9.66 0.97 -16.83
CA SER A 115 -11.10 1.17 -17.06
C SER A 115 -11.83 -0.02 -17.71
N MET A 116 -11.08 -0.95 -18.31
CA MET A 116 -11.60 -2.17 -18.95
C MET A 116 -11.48 -3.42 -18.07
N SER A 117 -11.18 -3.24 -16.77
CA SER A 117 -11.04 -4.32 -15.80
C SER A 117 -11.71 -3.96 -14.48
N ASN A 118 -12.16 -4.97 -13.75
CA ASN A 118 -12.64 -4.83 -12.37
C ASN A 118 -11.61 -5.30 -11.33
N VAL A 119 -10.33 -5.37 -11.69
CA VAL A 119 -9.22 -5.54 -10.76
C VAL A 119 -8.24 -4.38 -10.85
N ALA A 120 -7.67 -4.01 -9.71
CA ALA A 120 -6.66 -2.98 -9.59
C ALA A 120 -5.39 -3.56 -8.94
N ASN A 121 -4.23 -3.24 -9.50
CA ASN A 121 -2.96 -3.72 -8.97
C ASN A 121 -2.38 -2.70 -7.97
N PRO A 122 -2.02 -3.10 -6.74
CA PRO A 122 -1.16 -2.32 -5.87
C PRO A 122 0.16 -2.04 -6.58
N THR A 123 0.52 -0.77 -6.70
CA THR A 123 1.72 -0.32 -7.40
C THR A 123 2.42 0.75 -6.57
N PHE A 124 3.74 0.66 -6.50
CA PHE A 124 4.62 1.61 -5.85
C PHE A 124 5.37 2.40 -6.92
N TYR A 125 5.32 3.73 -6.85
CA TYR A 125 6.20 4.61 -7.61
C TYR A 125 7.11 5.35 -6.62
N PRO A 126 8.29 5.81 -7.07
CA PRO A 126 9.18 6.56 -6.20
C PRO A 126 8.50 7.85 -5.74
N GLY A 127 8.46 8.05 -4.42
CA GLY A 127 7.77 9.17 -3.77
C GLY A 127 6.49 8.76 -3.05
N THR A 128 5.96 9.70 -2.27
CA THR A 128 4.81 9.46 -1.37
C THR A 128 3.64 10.41 -1.64
N THR A 129 3.63 11.08 -2.79
CA THR A 129 2.56 12.03 -3.17
C THR A 129 1.36 11.37 -3.85
N LYS A 130 1.54 10.15 -4.38
CA LYS A 130 0.49 9.35 -5.00
C LYS A 130 0.30 8.08 -4.18
N PHE A 131 -0.84 7.96 -3.53
CA PHE A 131 -1.16 6.81 -2.69
C PHE A 131 -2.67 6.58 -2.62
N ASP A 132 -3.05 5.35 -2.29
CA ASP A 132 -4.37 5.03 -1.77
C ASP A 132 -4.26 4.63 -0.28
N VAL A 133 -5.36 4.81 0.43
CA VAL A 133 -5.43 4.59 1.87
C VAL A 133 -5.86 3.14 2.13
N ILE A 134 -5.14 2.47 3.03
CA ILE A 134 -5.49 1.17 3.57
C ILE A 134 -5.41 1.19 5.10
N ALA A 135 -6.08 0.23 5.73
CA ALA A 135 -6.00 0.01 7.16
C ALA A 135 -5.75 -1.47 7.47
N PHE A 136 -5.38 -1.75 8.72
CA PHE A 136 -5.21 -3.10 9.23
C PHE A 136 -6.06 -3.26 10.48
N ASP A 137 -6.87 -4.31 10.56
CA ASP A 137 -7.69 -4.55 11.74
C ASP A 137 -6.86 -5.00 12.95
N GLU A 138 -7.54 -5.25 14.07
CA GLU A 138 -6.93 -5.71 15.33
C GLU A 138 -6.11 -7.01 15.18
N TYR A 139 -6.38 -7.82 14.16
CA TYR A 139 -5.64 -9.05 13.83
C TYR A 139 -4.56 -8.82 12.77
N GLY A 140 -4.31 -7.56 12.40
CA GLY A 140 -3.37 -7.19 11.35
C GLY A 140 -3.85 -7.50 9.94
N SER A 141 -5.13 -7.76 9.71
CA SER A 141 -5.66 -8.07 8.37
C SER A 141 -5.99 -6.79 7.60
N ALA A 142 -5.43 -6.67 6.40
CA ALA A 142 -5.53 -5.48 5.57
C ALA A 142 -6.93 -5.33 4.96
N TYR A 143 -7.47 -4.12 5.02
CA TYR A 143 -8.75 -3.78 4.42
C TYR A 143 -8.76 -2.33 3.89
N ILE A 144 -9.77 -2.00 3.11
CA ILE A 144 -10.09 -0.62 2.70
C ILE A 144 -11.49 -0.30 3.22
N SER A 145 -11.65 0.85 3.86
CA SER A 145 -12.93 1.32 4.40
C SER A 145 -13.87 1.76 3.28
N ALA A 146 -15.10 1.26 3.27
CA ALA A 146 -16.17 1.75 2.41
C ALA A 146 -17.23 2.47 3.26
N GLY A 147 -17.44 3.76 2.97
CA GLY A 147 -18.47 4.57 3.64
C GLY A 147 -19.83 4.57 2.92
N LEU A 148 -19.83 4.46 1.59
CA LEU A 148 -21.04 4.46 0.76
C LEU A 148 -21.38 3.03 0.32
N ASP A 149 -22.65 2.66 0.45
CA ASP A 149 -23.27 1.48 -0.13
C ASP A 149 -24.06 1.87 -1.39
N ASP A 150 -23.44 1.66 -2.54
CA ASP A 150 -24.03 1.83 -3.86
C ASP A 150 -24.58 0.53 -4.45
N THR A 151 -24.70 -0.54 -3.65
CA THR A 151 -25.27 -1.83 -4.08
C THR A 151 -26.80 -1.88 -3.97
N VAL A 152 -27.39 -0.86 -3.34
CA VAL A 152 -28.83 -0.70 -3.11
C VAL A 152 -29.37 0.57 -3.79
N SER A 153 -30.70 0.62 -3.98
CA SER A 153 -31.39 1.80 -4.55
C SER A 153 -32.54 2.23 -3.65
N PRO A 154 -32.53 3.47 -3.10
CA PRO A 154 -31.47 4.48 -3.24
C PRO A 154 -30.16 4.09 -2.52
N PRO A 155 -28.99 4.63 -2.93
CA PRO A 155 -27.72 4.42 -2.23
C PRO A 155 -27.81 4.89 -0.77
N THR A 156 -27.09 4.20 0.12
CA THR A 156 -27.08 4.50 1.56
C THR A 156 -25.64 4.58 2.09
N TYR A 157 -25.45 5.03 3.33
CA TYR A 157 -24.14 5.02 3.97
C TYR A 157 -24.02 3.85 4.94
N PHE A 158 -22.88 3.17 4.95
CA PHE A 158 -22.53 2.24 6.02
C PHE A 158 -22.31 3.02 7.32
N SER A 159 -22.85 2.51 8.42
CA SER A 159 -22.66 3.08 9.76
C SER A 159 -22.54 1.93 10.78
N PRO A 160 -21.33 1.59 11.25
CA PRO A 160 -20.02 2.16 10.87
C PRO A 160 -19.62 1.79 9.42
N SER A 161 -18.57 2.44 8.89
CA SER A 161 -17.98 2.09 7.59
C SER A 161 -17.65 0.60 7.49
N LEU A 162 -17.88 0.02 6.32
CA LEU A 162 -17.62 -1.40 6.06
C LEU A 162 -16.12 -1.63 5.85
N LYS A 163 -15.53 -2.59 6.58
CA LYS A 163 -14.14 -3.03 6.39
C LYS A 163 -14.06 -4.02 5.23
N VAL A 164 -13.74 -3.54 4.02
CA VAL A 164 -13.75 -4.38 2.81
C VAL A 164 -12.41 -5.09 2.65
N LYS A 165 -12.45 -6.42 2.51
CA LYS A 165 -11.27 -7.26 2.26
C LYS A 165 -11.35 -7.86 0.86
N ASN A 166 -11.22 -7.04 -0.17
CA ASN A 166 -11.33 -7.46 -1.58
C ASN A 166 -9.99 -7.84 -2.21
N TRP A 167 -9.13 -8.50 -1.44
CA TRP A 167 -7.82 -8.95 -1.89
C TRP A 167 -7.88 -10.28 -2.62
N TYR A 168 -7.16 -10.37 -3.73
CA TYR A 168 -6.99 -11.55 -4.55
C TYR A 168 -5.52 -11.66 -4.99
N ILE A 169 -5.04 -12.88 -5.20
CA ILE A 169 -3.84 -13.13 -6.00
C ILE A 169 -4.28 -13.44 -7.42
N CYS A 170 -3.82 -12.67 -8.38
CA CYS A 170 -4.15 -12.84 -9.79
C CYS A 170 -2.88 -12.94 -10.62
N TYR A 171 -2.93 -13.70 -11.71
CA TYR A 171 -1.90 -13.66 -12.74
C TYR A 171 -2.11 -12.41 -13.60
N THR A 172 -1.22 -11.43 -13.48
CA THR A 172 -1.36 -10.13 -14.12
C THR A 172 -0.16 -9.78 -14.98
N ARG A 173 -0.37 -8.82 -15.89
CA ARG A 173 0.69 -8.21 -16.71
C ARG A 173 0.60 -6.70 -16.61
N TRP A 174 1.53 -6.09 -15.86
CA TRP A 174 1.74 -4.64 -15.92
C TRP A 174 2.82 -4.33 -16.96
N SER A 175 4.09 -4.68 -16.70
CA SER A 175 5.12 -4.88 -17.77
C SER A 175 5.61 -6.32 -17.84
N TYR A 176 5.57 -7.04 -16.72
CA TYR A 176 5.99 -8.44 -16.62
C TYR A 176 4.84 -9.30 -16.13
N LEU A 177 4.94 -10.61 -16.40
CA LEU A 177 3.95 -11.60 -15.95
C LEU A 177 4.31 -12.10 -14.55
N TYR A 178 3.42 -11.85 -13.59
CA TYR A 178 3.57 -12.35 -12.23
C TYR A 178 2.23 -12.71 -11.60
N TYR A 179 2.28 -13.50 -10.52
CA TYR A 179 1.18 -13.60 -9.57
C TYR A 179 1.30 -12.43 -8.58
N THR A 180 0.41 -11.46 -8.73
CA THR A 180 0.39 -10.24 -7.94
C THR A 180 -0.82 -10.19 -7.03
N LEU A 181 -0.69 -9.53 -5.89
CA LEU A 181 -1.84 -9.02 -5.16
C LEU A 181 -2.65 -8.09 -6.08
N SER A 182 -3.97 -8.17 -5.97
CA SER A 182 -4.91 -7.37 -6.73
C SER A 182 -6.13 -7.08 -5.87
N TRP A 183 -6.68 -5.89 -6.03
CA TRP A 183 -7.93 -5.46 -5.41
C TRP A 183 -9.08 -5.67 -6.39
N LYS A 184 -10.12 -6.39 -5.97
CA LYS A 184 -11.37 -6.48 -6.74
C LYS A 184 -12.19 -5.21 -6.55
N VAL A 185 -12.39 -4.47 -7.63
CA VAL A 185 -13.17 -3.23 -7.67
C VAL A 185 -14.66 -3.54 -7.51
N GLY A 186 -15.34 -2.76 -6.66
CA GLY A 186 -16.75 -2.94 -6.33
C GLY A 186 -17.01 -3.91 -5.17
N LEU A 187 -18.15 -3.78 -4.49
CA LEU A 187 -18.51 -4.61 -3.33
C LEU A 187 -19.02 -6.00 -3.73
N THR A 188 -19.79 -6.09 -4.81
CA THR A 188 -20.37 -7.34 -5.32
C THR A 188 -19.58 -7.91 -6.51
N GLY A 189 -19.96 -9.10 -6.97
CA GLY A 189 -19.36 -9.76 -8.13
C GLY A 189 -17.95 -10.33 -7.92
N GLU A 190 -17.49 -11.07 -8.92
CA GLU A 190 -16.18 -11.71 -8.97
C GLU A 190 -15.18 -10.97 -9.88
N PRO A 191 -13.86 -11.14 -9.69
CA PRO A 191 -12.86 -10.66 -10.62
C PRO A 191 -13.09 -11.17 -12.06
N GLN A 192 -12.95 -10.28 -13.05
CA GLN A 192 -12.97 -10.61 -14.48
C GLN A 192 -11.76 -11.45 -14.89
N ASN A 193 -10.63 -11.30 -14.20
CA ASN A 193 -9.44 -12.10 -14.46
C ASN A 193 -9.65 -13.51 -13.85
N PRO A 194 -9.74 -14.57 -14.69
CA PRO A 194 -10.11 -15.91 -14.23
C PRO A 194 -9.02 -16.59 -13.39
N SER A 195 -7.82 -16.05 -13.35
CA SER A 195 -6.73 -16.57 -12.50
C SER A 195 -6.83 -16.13 -11.04
N CYS A 196 -7.74 -15.20 -10.72
CA CYS A 196 -7.81 -14.61 -9.40
C CYS A 196 -8.27 -15.62 -8.33
N GLN A 197 -7.50 -15.69 -7.24
CA GLN A 197 -7.79 -16.50 -6.06
C GLN A 197 -7.99 -15.58 -4.86
N LYS A 198 -9.09 -15.75 -4.13
CA LYS A 198 -9.41 -14.96 -2.94
C LYS A 198 -8.36 -15.19 -1.85
N VAL A 199 -7.90 -14.11 -1.23
CA VAL A 199 -6.96 -14.16 -0.10
C VAL A 199 -7.30 -13.09 0.94
N ASP A 200 -6.83 -13.30 2.16
CA ASP A 200 -6.60 -12.23 3.12
C ASP A 200 -5.11 -11.85 3.10
N VAL A 201 -4.82 -10.58 3.37
CA VAL A 201 -3.46 -10.08 3.54
C VAL A 201 -3.30 -9.71 5.01
N VAL A 202 -2.22 -10.16 5.64
CA VAL A 202 -1.97 -9.96 7.08
C VAL A 202 -0.59 -9.35 7.28
N ARG A 203 -0.49 -8.25 8.04
CA ARG A 203 0.80 -7.70 8.47
C ARG A 203 1.34 -8.47 9.68
N VAL A 204 2.64 -8.74 9.67
CA VAL A 204 3.38 -9.33 10.78
C VAL A 204 4.64 -8.50 11.01
N PHE A 205 4.74 -7.86 12.18
CA PHE A 205 5.90 -7.03 12.52
C PHE A 205 7.18 -7.87 12.60
N ASN A 206 8.28 -7.29 12.13
CA ASN A 206 9.61 -7.91 12.10
C ASN A 206 10.25 -8.00 13.49
#